data_AF-A0A2V5Z0E1-F1
#
_entry.id   AF-A0A2V5Z0E1-F1
#
_cell.length_a   1.000
_cell.length_b   1.000
_cell.length_c   1.000
_cell.angle_alpha   90.00
_cell.angle_beta   90.00
_cell.angle_gamma   90.00
#
_symmetry.space_group_name_H-M   'P 1'
#
loop_
_entity.id
_entity.type
_entity.pdbx_description
1 polymer ?
#
loop_
_entity_poly.entity_id
_entity_poly.type
_entity_poly.pdbx_seq_one_letter_code
_entity_poly.pdbx_strand_id
1 'polypeptide(L)'
;TDSSLQTPTWLLDSLPADQKIALIDPASTHKTFCQPILTALYWNATFHQARLDLIAAAGAKYSSDPAIVAVNMASFANHSSQDWNVQDTVGTIACPNCPQPPPTLCGNIYVDQPAQWLAAGWTEQLMLEVGKEMCDAAAAAFPNQNIKLPIGGLSDIRMSSTDPGYTNGTYTTLCRDIENYVYGNASLGIPPRPYANRFYMQRNTVDANWGDGTQYDTYTPGFDSQRYIKYMIRAHAHPNPPWTTPGQAGLQMVSAASLGSTTNCRQDGGPTGPCGATCPPVCVMQASLDVATTYNAAFIELWAQDADNPDFYTMITAATLAMGGTPRGMPTPTPTPTLTPTPTPTPTPTATPTPTPTPTVTPTPTPTPTPTATPTVTPTPTPTPTPGQITLTARGYKVQGRQTVDLSWSGATSSNVDIYRNGVLITTVPNNGFYTDRIGARGHGTYTYQVCEAGTTTCSNQATVTF
;
A
#
# COMPACT_ATOMS: atom_id res chain seq x y z
N THR A 1 -5.54 -6.98 -11.51
CA THR A 1 -5.07 -8.39 -11.66
C THR A 1 -3.80 -8.50 -12.51
N ASP A 2 -3.62 -7.69 -13.56
CA ASP A 2 -2.34 -7.64 -14.30
C ASP A 2 -1.16 -7.39 -13.34
N SER A 3 -1.28 -6.48 -12.38
CA SER A 3 -0.24 -6.24 -11.36
C SER A 3 0.10 -7.49 -10.53
N SER A 4 -0.89 -8.35 -10.26
CA SER A 4 -0.74 -9.60 -9.53
C SER A 4 0.14 -10.59 -10.29
N LEU A 5 -0.11 -10.74 -11.59
CA LEU A 5 0.67 -11.58 -12.51
C LEU A 5 2.09 -11.08 -12.71
N GLN A 6 2.31 -9.77 -12.59
CA GLN A 6 3.64 -9.15 -12.70
C GLN A 6 4.46 -9.25 -11.42
N THR A 7 3.93 -9.83 -10.34
CA THR A 7 4.73 -10.07 -9.14
C THR A 7 5.89 -10.99 -9.48
N PRO A 8 7.15 -10.62 -9.21
CA PRO A 8 8.29 -11.45 -9.59
C PRO A 8 8.19 -12.86 -8.99
N THR A 9 8.32 -13.89 -9.84
CA THR A 9 8.14 -15.29 -9.41
C THR A 9 9.09 -15.68 -8.28
N TRP A 10 10.35 -15.22 -8.35
CA TRP A 10 11.34 -15.47 -7.29
C TRP A 10 10.90 -14.93 -5.92
N LEU A 11 10.17 -13.82 -5.89
CA LEU A 11 9.66 -13.24 -4.66
C LEU A 11 8.49 -14.09 -4.14
N LEU A 12 7.55 -14.48 -5.00
CA LEU A 12 6.46 -15.39 -4.62
C LEU A 12 6.96 -16.75 -4.15
N ASP A 13 8.01 -17.29 -4.76
CA ASP A 13 8.61 -18.57 -4.38
C ASP A 13 9.33 -18.48 -3.02
N SER A 14 9.84 -17.31 -2.66
CA SER A 14 10.47 -17.06 -1.35
C SER A 14 9.47 -17.01 -0.19
N LEU A 15 8.18 -16.80 -0.48
CA LEU A 15 7.15 -16.66 0.54
C LEU A 15 6.57 -18.03 0.95
N PRO A 16 6.43 -18.31 2.26
CA PRO A 16 5.62 -19.39 2.80
C PRO A 16 4.19 -19.43 2.25
N ALA A 17 3.56 -20.61 2.27
CA ALA A 17 2.23 -20.82 1.71
C ALA A 17 1.12 -20.00 2.42
N ASP A 18 1.24 -19.83 3.74
CA ASP A 18 0.36 -19.02 4.59
C ASP A 18 0.55 -17.50 4.39
N GLN A 19 1.56 -17.10 3.63
CA GLN A 19 1.86 -15.71 3.28
C GLN A 19 1.44 -15.35 1.86
N LYS A 20 0.70 -16.26 1.22
CA LYS A 20 0.17 -16.15 -0.13
C LYS A 20 -1.32 -16.48 -0.14
N ILE A 21 -2.01 -15.98 -1.14
CA ILE A 21 -3.42 -16.23 -1.39
C ILE A 21 -3.61 -16.47 -2.88
N ALA A 22 -4.41 -17.47 -3.23
CA ALA A 22 -4.74 -17.80 -4.62
C ALA A 22 -6.15 -17.31 -4.90
N LEU A 23 -6.28 -16.30 -5.76
CA LEU A 23 -7.57 -15.71 -6.13
C LEU A 23 -7.93 -16.11 -7.55
N ILE A 24 -9.19 -16.47 -7.80
CA ILE A 24 -9.65 -16.73 -9.17
C ILE A 24 -9.80 -15.41 -9.91
N ASP A 25 -9.17 -15.27 -11.08
CA ASP A 25 -9.30 -14.09 -11.92
C ASP A 25 -10.73 -13.97 -12.51
N PRO A 26 -11.48 -12.92 -12.15
CA PRO A 26 -12.87 -12.79 -12.54
C PRO A 26 -13.06 -12.06 -13.88
N ALA A 27 -12.00 -11.51 -14.48
CA ALA A 27 -12.15 -10.59 -15.61
C ALA A 27 -11.83 -11.26 -16.95
N SER A 28 -12.85 -11.31 -17.81
CA SER A 28 -12.83 -12.00 -19.12
C SER A 28 -11.85 -11.42 -20.14
N THR A 29 -11.36 -10.20 -19.91
CA THR A 29 -10.34 -9.55 -20.74
C THR A 29 -8.92 -10.00 -20.41
N HIS A 30 -8.70 -10.65 -19.26
CA HIS A 30 -7.38 -11.08 -18.84
C HIS A 30 -7.00 -12.43 -19.44
N LYS A 31 -5.70 -12.61 -19.70
CA LYS A 31 -5.14 -13.90 -20.14
C LYS A 31 -5.32 -15.00 -19.10
N THR A 32 -5.47 -14.62 -17.83
CA THR A 32 -5.66 -15.51 -16.69
C THR A 32 -7.11 -15.63 -16.25
N PHE A 33 -8.08 -15.15 -17.05
CA PHE A 33 -9.50 -15.34 -16.75
C PHE A 33 -9.81 -16.79 -16.37
N CYS A 34 -10.51 -16.98 -15.24
CA CYS A 34 -10.83 -18.29 -14.67
C CYS A 34 -9.62 -19.15 -14.25
N GLN A 35 -8.43 -18.56 -14.10
CA GLN A 35 -7.26 -19.19 -13.49
C GLN A 35 -7.06 -18.65 -12.05
N PRO A 36 -6.51 -19.47 -11.14
CA PRO A 36 -5.92 -18.98 -9.91
C PRO A 36 -4.72 -18.07 -10.20
N ILE A 37 -4.74 -16.88 -9.63
CA ILE A 37 -3.61 -15.98 -9.55
C ILE A 37 -3.06 -16.06 -8.13
N LEU A 38 -1.83 -16.55 -8.01
CA LEU A 38 -1.13 -16.56 -6.74
C LEU A 38 -0.58 -15.15 -6.46
N THR A 39 -0.94 -14.60 -5.31
CA THR A 39 -0.45 -13.31 -4.85
C THR A 39 0.07 -13.36 -3.42
N ALA A 40 1.04 -12.51 -3.11
CA ALA A 40 1.50 -12.27 -1.75
C ALA A 40 0.46 -11.49 -0.93
N LEU A 41 0.42 -11.75 0.39
CA LEU A 41 -0.32 -10.90 1.32
C LEU A 41 0.38 -9.55 1.47
N TYR A 42 -0.36 -8.45 1.36
CA TYR A 42 0.21 -7.11 1.28
C TYR A 42 0.79 -6.58 2.61
N TRP A 43 0.49 -7.22 3.73
CA TRP A 43 1.10 -6.93 5.04
C TRP A 43 2.17 -7.95 5.42
N ASN A 44 2.50 -8.87 4.52
CA ASN A 44 3.58 -9.79 4.75
C ASN A 44 4.92 -9.03 4.84
N ALA A 45 5.68 -9.24 5.92
CA ALA A 45 6.93 -8.53 6.17
C ALA A 45 7.94 -8.65 5.01
N THR A 46 8.17 -9.85 4.48
CA THR A 46 9.11 -10.07 3.37
C THR A 46 8.66 -9.35 2.10
N PHE A 47 7.38 -9.50 1.73
CA PHE A 47 6.82 -8.83 0.56
C PHE A 47 6.73 -7.31 0.71
N HIS A 48 6.50 -6.83 1.94
CA HIS A 48 6.49 -5.42 2.28
C HIS A 48 7.87 -4.81 2.18
N GLN A 49 8.86 -5.44 2.80
CA GLN A 49 10.24 -5.01 2.70
C GLN A 49 10.72 -4.93 1.25
N ALA A 50 10.41 -5.94 0.42
CA ALA A 50 10.75 -5.92 -0.99
C ALA A 50 10.14 -4.71 -1.76
N ARG A 51 8.96 -4.23 -1.36
CA ARG A 51 8.37 -3.01 -1.92
C ARG A 51 9.07 -1.75 -1.44
N LEU A 52 9.44 -1.67 -0.16
CA LEU A 52 10.21 -0.56 0.38
C LEU A 52 11.59 -0.47 -0.31
N ASP A 53 12.24 -1.62 -0.51
CA ASP A 53 13.52 -1.72 -1.21
C ASP A 53 13.39 -1.29 -2.68
N LEU A 54 12.28 -1.66 -3.35
CA LEU A 54 11.98 -1.20 -4.71
C LEU A 54 11.79 0.32 -4.77
N ILE A 55 11.08 0.91 -3.81
CA ILE A 55 10.90 2.36 -3.71
C ILE A 55 12.25 3.05 -3.52
N ALA A 56 13.09 2.56 -2.61
CA ALA A 56 14.42 3.09 -2.36
C ALA A 56 15.31 3.01 -3.61
N ALA A 57 15.31 1.87 -4.31
CA ALA A 57 16.07 1.69 -5.54
C ALA A 57 15.57 2.60 -6.67
N ALA A 58 14.25 2.79 -6.78
CA ALA A 58 13.66 3.73 -7.74
C ALA A 58 14.08 5.19 -7.43
N GLY A 59 14.07 5.58 -6.16
CA GLY A 59 14.56 6.89 -5.71
C GLY A 59 16.03 7.11 -6.06
N ALA A 60 16.89 6.15 -5.72
CA ALA A 60 18.32 6.21 -6.03
C ALA A 60 18.60 6.36 -7.54
N LYS A 61 17.72 5.80 -8.39
CA LYS A 61 17.88 5.87 -9.84
C LYS A 61 17.27 7.12 -10.48
N TYR A 62 16.11 7.57 -10.01
CA TYR A 62 15.29 8.54 -10.74
C TYR A 62 15.10 9.89 -10.03
N SER A 63 15.41 10.01 -8.74
CA SER A 63 15.15 11.25 -7.98
C SER A 63 15.95 12.47 -8.43
N SER A 64 17.06 12.26 -9.16
CA SER A 64 17.85 13.35 -9.74
C SER A 64 17.46 13.70 -11.18
N ASP A 65 16.52 12.98 -11.79
CA ASP A 65 16.06 13.27 -13.14
C ASP A 65 15.10 14.47 -13.12
N PRO A 66 15.47 15.63 -13.69
CA PRO A 66 14.62 16.83 -13.68
C PRO A 66 13.33 16.66 -14.48
N ALA A 67 13.22 15.64 -15.33
CA ALA A 67 12.00 15.34 -16.06
C ALA A 67 10.96 14.56 -15.22
N ILE A 68 11.35 14.03 -14.05
CA ILE A 68 10.43 13.38 -13.12
C ILE A 68 9.95 14.41 -12.11
N VAL A 69 8.76 14.97 -12.35
CA VAL A 69 8.13 15.99 -11.49
C VAL A 69 7.22 15.40 -10.41
N ALA A 70 6.76 14.18 -10.62
CA ALA A 70 5.91 13.45 -9.69
C ALA A 70 6.16 11.94 -9.78
N VAL A 71 5.98 11.25 -8.67
CA VAL A 71 6.00 9.79 -8.60
C VAL A 71 4.65 9.27 -8.14
N ASN A 72 4.20 8.17 -8.75
CA ASN A 72 3.00 7.50 -8.28
C ASN A 72 3.34 6.57 -7.13
N MET A 73 2.77 6.87 -5.96
CA MET A 73 2.82 5.99 -4.80
C MET A 73 1.96 4.75 -5.05
N ALA A 74 2.29 3.61 -4.45
CA ALA A 74 1.40 2.44 -4.57
C ALA A 74 0.07 2.70 -3.85
N SER A 75 -1.03 2.38 -4.54
CA SER A 75 -2.41 2.73 -4.19
C SER A 75 -3.05 1.83 -3.13
N PHE A 76 -2.41 1.64 -1.97
CA PHE A 76 -2.91 0.75 -0.91
C PHE A 76 -4.30 1.13 -0.38
N ALA A 77 -4.67 2.41 -0.48
CA ALA A 77 -5.97 2.93 -0.06
C ALA A 77 -7.05 2.84 -1.16
N ASN A 78 -6.75 2.22 -2.31
CA ASN A 78 -7.66 2.12 -3.45
C ASN A 78 -8.08 0.66 -3.73
N HIS A 79 -9.00 0.14 -2.93
CA HIS A 79 -9.49 -1.25 -3.02
C HIS A 79 -10.39 -1.52 -4.23
N SER A 80 -11.14 -0.53 -4.70
CA SER A 80 -12.25 -0.71 -5.67
C SER A 80 -11.83 -0.81 -7.14
N SER A 81 -10.54 -0.85 -7.45
CA SER A 81 -10.04 -0.70 -8.82
C SER A 81 -9.35 -1.93 -9.39
N GLN A 82 -9.25 -3.04 -8.65
CA GLN A 82 -8.35 -4.17 -8.97
C GLN A 82 -6.87 -3.76 -9.13
N ASP A 83 -6.57 -2.49 -8.86
CA ASP A 83 -5.26 -1.91 -8.96
C ASP A 83 -4.44 -2.46 -7.78
N TRP A 84 -3.24 -2.96 -8.10
CA TRP A 84 -2.24 -3.32 -7.08
C TRP A 84 -2.65 -4.42 -6.10
N ASN A 85 -3.40 -5.40 -6.61
CA ASN A 85 -3.41 -6.78 -6.10
C ASN A 85 -4.43 -7.10 -4.99
N VAL A 86 -5.38 -6.21 -4.70
CA VAL A 86 -6.56 -6.55 -3.89
C VAL A 86 -7.77 -6.67 -4.83
N GLN A 87 -8.18 -7.91 -5.07
CA GLN A 87 -9.37 -8.20 -5.88
C GLN A 87 -10.58 -8.34 -4.94
N ASP A 88 -11.72 -7.77 -5.33
CA ASP A 88 -12.91 -7.59 -4.50
C ASP A 88 -14.19 -8.18 -5.09
N THR A 89 -14.06 -9.11 -6.04
CA THR A 89 -15.20 -9.67 -6.75
C THR A 89 -16.00 -10.64 -5.88
N VAL A 90 -17.31 -10.41 -5.83
CA VAL A 90 -18.32 -11.30 -5.23
C VAL A 90 -19.36 -11.62 -6.28
N GLY A 91 -19.59 -12.90 -6.55
CA GLY A 91 -20.64 -13.31 -7.48
C GLY A 91 -20.30 -14.57 -8.25
N THR A 92 -21.13 -14.89 -9.25
CA THR A 92 -20.89 -16.02 -10.14
C THR A 92 -20.21 -15.55 -11.41
N ILE A 93 -19.04 -16.09 -11.70
CA ILE A 93 -18.37 -15.94 -12.99
C ILE A 93 -18.67 -17.15 -13.87
N ALA A 94 -18.99 -16.91 -15.14
CA ALA A 94 -19.22 -17.95 -16.12
C ALA A 94 -17.91 -18.27 -16.84
N CYS A 95 -17.30 -19.41 -16.48
CA CYS A 95 -16.06 -19.87 -17.08
C CYS A 95 -16.35 -20.80 -18.27
N PRO A 96 -15.74 -20.57 -19.45
CA PRO A 96 -15.98 -21.40 -20.64
C PRO A 96 -15.49 -22.86 -20.47
N ASN A 97 -15.97 -23.77 -21.33
CA ASN A 97 -15.64 -25.21 -21.31
C ASN A 97 -14.12 -25.44 -21.46
N CYS A 98 -13.51 -26.29 -20.62
CA CYS A 98 -12.06 -26.49 -20.54
C CYS A 98 -11.59 -27.82 -21.16
N PRO A 99 -10.44 -27.85 -21.87
CA PRO A 99 -9.16 -27.89 -21.16
C PRO A 99 -7.94 -27.21 -21.84
N GLN A 100 -6.99 -26.90 -20.97
CA GLN A 100 -5.56 -26.61 -21.14
C GLN A 100 -5.06 -25.20 -21.51
N PRO A 101 -3.94 -24.81 -20.84
CA PRO A 101 -3.26 -25.54 -19.75
C PRO A 101 -3.92 -25.29 -18.36
N PRO A 102 -4.06 -26.32 -17.49
CA PRO A 102 -4.49 -26.21 -16.12
C PRO A 102 -3.49 -25.37 -15.34
N PRO A 103 -3.95 -24.76 -14.24
CA PRO A 103 -5.23 -24.99 -13.56
C PRO A 103 -6.36 -24.03 -14.01
N THR A 104 -7.09 -24.35 -15.08
CA THR A 104 -8.26 -23.59 -15.53
C THR A 104 -9.52 -24.19 -14.95
N LEU A 105 -10.34 -23.36 -14.31
CA LEU A 105 -11.65 -23.78 -13.81
C LEU A 105 -12.74 -23.53 -14.88
N CYS A 106 -13.80 -24.35 -14.88
CA CYS A 106 -14.87 -24.31 -15.88
C CYS A 106 -16.27 -24.30 -15.26
N GLY A 107 -17.24 -23.80 -16.02
CA GLY A 107 -18.63 -23.70 -15.58
C GLY A 107 -18.89 -22.45 -14.76
N ASN A 108 -20.03 -22.41 -14.08
CA ASN A 108 -20.39 -21.32 -13.20
C ASN A 108 -19.66 -21.47 -11.87
N ILE A 109 -18.79 -20.52 -11.54
CA ILE A 109 -17.99 -20.53 -10.32
C ILE A 109 -18.42 -19.35 -9.46
N TYR A 110 -18.78 -19.62 -8.21
CA TYR A 110 -18.98 -18.57 -7.24
C TYR A 110 -17.62 -18.12 -6.68
N VAL A 111 -17.33 -16.83 -6.77
CA VAL A 111 -16.15 -16.19 -6.19
C VAL A 111 -16.58 -15.27 -5.06
N ASP A 112 -15.83 -15.32 -3.97
CA ASP A 112 -15.97 -14.41 -2.83
C ASP A 112 -14.57 -14.02 -2.36
N GLN A 113 -13.98 -13.06 -3.04
CA GLN A 113 -12.61 -12.62 -2.78
C GLN A 113 -12.47 -11.83 -1.46
N PRO A 114 -13.43 -10.94 -1.09
CA PRO A 114 -13.43 -10.31 0.24
C PRO A 114 -13.38 -11.33 1.39
N ALA A 115 -14.15 -12.42 1.33
CA ALA A 115 -14.09 -13.47 2.35
C ALA A 115 -12.72 -14.15 2.42
N GLN A 116 -12.06 -14.37 1.27
CA GLN A 116 -10.72 -14.96 1.23
C GLN A 116 -9.67 -14.03 1.84
N TRP A 117 -9.76 -12.71 1.59
CA TRP A 117 -8.88 -11.73 2.21
C TRP A 117 -9.07 -11.65 3.73
N LEU A 118 -10.32 -11.64 4.20
CA LEU A 118 -10.62 -11.67 5.63
C LEU A 118 -10.09 -12.96 6.28
N ALA A 119 -10.24 -14.12 5.61
CA ALA A 119 -9.70 -15.40 6.08
C ALA A 119 -8.17 -15.42 6.11
N ALA A 120 -7.50 -14.69 5.21
CA ALA A 120 -6.06 -14.50 5.21
C ALA A 120 -5.56 -13.50 6.28
N GLY A 121 -6.46 -12.90 7.05
CA GLY A 121 -6.12 -11.98 8.14
C GLY A 121 -6.05 -10.50 7.74
N TRP A 122 -6.70 -10.12 6.63
CA TRP A 122 -6.83 -8.71 6.26
C TRP A 122 -7.47 -7.89 7.39
N THR A 123 -6.87 -6.75 7.72
CA THR A 123 -7.50 -5.70 8.52
C THR A 123 -7.14 -4.33 7.95
N GLU A 124 -8.01 -3.35 8.18
CA GLU A 124 -7.71 -1.96 7.84
C GLU A 124 -6.44 -1.46 8.52
N GLN A 125 -6.20 -1.85 9.77
CA GLN A 125 -5.01 -1.44 10.51
C GLN A 125 -3.72 -1.94 9.85
N LEU A 126 -3.69 -3.20 9.40
CA LEU A 126 -2.54 -3.76 8.69
C LEU A 126 -2.27 -3.00 7.40
N MET A 127 -3.32 -2.68 6.64
CA MET A 127 -3.20 -1.91 5.40
C MET A 127 -2.80 -0.45 5.66
N LEU A 128 -3.27 0.14 6.76
CA LEU A 128 -2.89 1.47 7.19
C LEU A 128 -1.41 1.53 7.54
N GLU A 129 -0.88 0.59 8.34
CA GLU A 129 0.56 0.57 8.67
C GLU A 129 1.43 0.39 7.43
N VAL A 130 1.09 -0.55 6.55
CA VAL A 130 1.75 -0.70 5.24
C VAL A 130 1.71 0.62 4.48
N GLY A 131 0.57 1.29 4.46
CA GLY A 131 0.40 2.57 3.79
C GLY A 131 1.31 3.67 4.32
N LYS A 132 1.42 3.79 5.64
CA LYS A 132 2.29 4.75 6.33
C LYS A 132 3.76 4.54 5.97
N GLU A 133 4.24 3.30 6.09
CA GLU A 133 5.63 2.94 5.80
C GLU A 133 5.99 3.22 4.34
N MET A 134 5.06 2.91 3.43
CA MET A 134 5.26 3.24 2.02
C MET A 134 5.32 4.77 1.84
N CYS A 135 4.40 5.54 2.41
CA CYS A 135 4.42 7.01 2.30
C CYS A 135 5.76 7.59 2.80
N ASP A 136 6.24 7.14 3.95
CA ASP A 136 7.56 7.52 4.49
C ASP A 136 8.69 7.15 3.52
N ALA A 137 8.69 5.92 2.99
CA ALA A 137 9.71 5.44 2.07
C ALA A 137 9.75 6.24 0.76
N ALA A 138 8.60 6.56 0.17
CA ALA A 138 8.56 7.37 -1.05
C ALA A 138 8.98 8.82 -0.79
N ALA A 139 8.57 9.39 0.35
CA ALA A 139 9.00 10.71 0.76
C ALA A 139 10.52 10.78 0.90
N ALA A 140 11.14 9.75 1.46
CA ALA A 140 12.59 9.64 1.62
C ALA A 140 13.31 9.39 0.28
N ALA A 141 12.78 8.49 -0.56
CA ALA A 141 13.37 8.11 -1.84
C ALA A 141 13.31 9.24 -2.89
N PHE A 142 12.28 10.09 -2.81
CA PHE A 142 12.03 11.18 -3.75
C PHE A 142 11.87 12.50 -2.99
N PRO A 143 12.98 13.12 -2.51
CA PRO A 143 12.90 14.28 -1.63
C PRO A 143 12.38 15.55 -2.32
N ASN A 144 12.49 15.64 -3.65
CA ASN A 144 12.18 16.85 -4.41
C ASN A 144 10.94 16.72 -5.31
N GLN A 145 10.40 15.50 -5.46
CA GLN A 145 9.26 15.24 -6.32
C GLN A 145 7.95 15.32 -5.54
N ASN A 146 6.89 15.65 -6.28
CA ASN A 146 5.53 15.46 -5.81
C ASN A 146 5.22 13.96 -5.73
N ILE A 147 4.41 13.57 -4.76
CA ILE A 147 4.01 12.19 -4.51
C ILE A 147 2.51 12.12 -4.67
N LYS A 148 2.06 11.36 -5.66
CA LYS A 148 0.64 11.10 -5.84
C LYS A 148 0.20 10.12 -4.76
N LEU A 149 -0.93 10.36 -4.12
CA LEU A 149 -1.52 9.47 -3.11
C LEU A 149 -2.87 8.98 -3.62
N PRO A 150 -2.92 7.86 -4.34
CA PRO A 150 -4.17 7.35 -4.87
C PRO A 150 -5.05 6.80 -3.75
N ILE A 151 -6.28 7.30 -3.67
CA ILE A 151 -7.27 6.92 -2.68
C ILE A 151 -8.54 6.37 -3.35
N GLY A 152 -9.16 5.39 -2.72
CA GLY A 152 -10.40 4.75 -3.18
C GLY A 152 -11.18 4.17 -2.02
N GLY A 153 -12.22 3.38 -2.27
CA GLY A 153 -13.02 2.86 -1.15
C GLY A 153 -13.17 1.36 -1.11
N LEU A 154 -13.56 0.87 0.06
CA LEU A 154 -13.87 -0.52 0.36
C LEU A 154 -15.31 -0.82 -0.07
N SER A 155 -15.46 -1.53 -1.19
CA SER A 155 -16.74 -1.82 -1.86
C SER A 155 -17.61 -2.83 -1.11
N ASP A 156 -17.02 -3.72 -0.31
CA ASP A 156 -17.73 -4.78 0.43
C ASP A 156 -17.93 -4.41 1.91
N ILE A 157 -19.20 -4.45 2.36
CA ILE A 157 -19.59 -4.13 3.74
C ILE A 157 -18.93 -5.05 4.78
N ARG A 158 -18.47 -6.26 4.43
CA ARG A 158 -17.77 -7.15 5.38
C ARG A 158 -16.36 -6.66 5.68
N MET A 159 -15.79 -5.90 4.75
CA MET A 159 -14.55 -5.16 4.97
C MET A 159 -14.85 -3.79 5.58
N SER A 160 -16.12 -3.48 5.90
CA SER A 160 -16.54 -2.18 6.40
C SER A 160 -17.67 -2.19 7.50
N SER A 161 -17.34 -1.96 8.78
CA SER A 161 -18.24 -1.95 9.96
C SER A 161 -19.21 -0.76 10.04
N THR A 162 -20.24 -0.92 10.88
CA THR A 162 -21.31 0.04 11.22
C THR A 162 -21.29 0.57 12.69
N ASP A 163 -20.18 0.54 13.44
CA ASP A 163 -20.15 0.91 14.89
C ASP A 163 -18.81 1.59 15.36
N PRO A 164 -18.71 2.29 16.52
CA PRO A 164 -18.13 3.63 16.65
C PRO A 164 -16.72 3.64 17.25
N GLY A 165 -16.04 2.48 17.32
CA GLY A 165 -14.71 2.29 17.90
C GLY A 165 -13.67 1.67 16.95
N TYR A 166 -14.05 1.50 15.68
CA TYR A 166 -13.27 1.05 14.51
C TYR A 166 -12.31 -0.14 14.74
N THR A 167 -12.89 -1.34 14.71
CA THR A 167 -12.28 -2.48 14.01
C THR A 167 -13.13 -2.83 12.79
N ASN A 168 -12.48 -2.75 11.62
CA ASN A 168 -12.96 -2.82 10.22
C ASN A 168 -13.75 -1.59 9.77
N GLY A 169 -13.12 -0.59 9.12
CA GLY A 169 -13.65 0.76 8.85
C GLY A 169 -14.90 0.89 7.97
N THR A 170 -15.09 1.97 7.22
CA THR A 170 -16.19 2.14 6.25
C THR A 170 -15.63 2.12 4.83
N TYR A 171 -16.45 2.36 3.82
CA TYR A 171 -15.98 2.64 2.46
C TYR A 171 -14.83 3.66 2.42
N THR A 172 -14.69 4.59 3.37
CA THR A 172 -13.67 5.66 3.34
C THR A 172 -12.67 5.70 4.49
N THR A 173 -12.77 4.79 5.48
CA THR A 173 -11.93 4.90 6.69
C THR A 173 -10.44 4.82 6.41
N LEU A 174 -9.96 3.81 5.68
CA LEU A 174 -8.54 3.73 5.30
C LEU A 174 -8.03 5.00 4.61
N CYS A 175 -8.86 5.62 3.76
CA CYS A 175 -8.52 6.88 3.07
C CYS A 175 -8.43 8.06 4.02
N ARG A 176 -9.41 8.22 4.90
CA ARG A 176 -9.37 9.24 5.96
C ARG A 176 -8.14 9.07 6.85
N ASP A 177 -7.81 7.83 7.22
CA ASP A 177 -6.74 7.58 8.18
C ASP A 177 -5.35 7.77 7.59
N ILE A 178 -5.16 7.41 6.32
CA ILE A 178 -3.92 7.78 5.64
C ILE A 178 -3.82 9.29 5.39
N GLU A 179 -4.94 9.95 5.05
CA GLU A 179 -4.98 11.41 4.93
C GLU A 179 -4.57 12.07 6.25
N ASN A 180 -5.20 11.68 7.36
CA ASN A 180 -4.86 12.15 8.70
C ASN A 180 -3.38 11.90 9.03
N TYR A 181 -2.84 10.75 8.63
CA TYR A 181 -1.44 10.43 8.87
C TYR A 181 -0.48 11.34 8.08
N VAL A 182 -0.76 11.63 6.81
CA VAL A 182 0.08 12.46 5.94
C VAL A 182 -0.08 13.94 6.25
N TYR A 183 -1.31 14.45 6.19
CA TYR A 183 -1.63 15.88 6.28
C TYR A 183 -1.90 16.37 7.71
N GLY A 184 -1.96 15.44 8.67
CA GLY A 184 -2.29 15.76 10.05
C GLY A 184 -3.78 15.95 10.29
N ASN A 185 -4.17 15.90 11.55
CA ASN A 185 -5.52 16.19 12.01
C ASN A 185 -5.45 16.76 13.43
N ALA A 186 -5.61 18.08 13.55
CA ALA A 186 -5.52 18.79 14.82
C ALA A 186 -6.56 18.31 15.85
N SER A 187 -7.78 17.99 15.40
CA SER A 187 -8.86 17.49 16.26
C SER A 187 -8.56 16.11 16.86
N LEU A 188 -7.70 15.33 16.19
CA LEU A 188 -7.21 14.03 16.67
C LEU A 188 -5.82 14.10 17.30
N GLY A 189 -5.20 15.29 17.39
CA GLY A 189 -3.84 15.45 17.88
C GLY A 189 -2.76 14.84 16.98
N ILE A 190 -3.06 14.61 15.70
CA ILE A 190 -2.13 14.03 14.72
C ILE A 190 -1.40 15.18 14.01
N PRO A 191 -0.07 15.34 14.14
CA PRO A 191 0.65 16.38 13.44
C PRO A 191 0.83 16.04 11.94
N PRO A 192 0.88 17.04 11.04
CA PRO A 192 1.26 16.82 9.65
C PRO A 192 2.68 16.27 9.53
N ARG A 193 2.93 15.45 8.51
CA ARG A 193 4.29 14.99 8.19
C ARG A 193 5.12 16.15 7.63
N PRO A 194 6.45 16.18 7.85
CA PRO A 194 7.32 17.22 7.29
C PRO A 194 7.28 17.33 5.76
N TYR A 195 6.92 16.24 5.10
CA TYR A 195 6.80 16.12 3.64
C TYR A 195 5.36 16.27 3.13
N ALA A 196 4.39 16.58 4.00
CA ALA A 196 2.97 16.60 3.65
C ALA A 196 2.68 17.48 2.43
N ASN A 197 3.39 18.62 2.31
CA ASN A 197 3.28 19.58 1.20
C ASN A 197 3.62 19.00 -0.19
N ARG A 198 4.21 17.81 -0.28
CA ARG A 198 4.53 17.12 -1.53
C ARG A 198 3.52 16.05 -1.89
N PHE A 199 2.62 15.69 -0.98
CA PHE A 199 1.61 14.66 -1.24
C PHE A 199 0.39 15.29 -1.91
N TYR A 200 -0.13 14.59 -2.93
CA TYR A 200 -1.29 14.99 -3.70
C TYR A 200 -2.31 13.86 -3.71
N MET A 201 -3.39 14.03 -2.97
CA MET A 201 -4.45 13.05 -2.91
C MET A 201 -5.16 12.94 -4.25
N GLN A 202 -5.30 11.73 -4.77
CA GLN A 202 -5.77 11.52 -6.14
C GLN A 202 -6.76 10.36 -6.24
N ARG A 203 -7.68 10.45 -7.20
CA ARG A 203 -8.53 9.34 -7.61
C ARG A 203 -8.81 9.35 -9.10
N ASN A 204 -9.11 8.16 -9.62
CA ASN A 204 -9.56 7.93 -10.97
C ASN A 204 -10.92 8.60 -11.24
N THR A 205 -10.96 9.57 -12.17
CA THR A 205 -12.14 10.23 -12.74
C THR A 205 -12.61 9.47 -13.97
N VAL A 206 -13.18 8.30 -13.73
CA VAL A 206 -13.49 7.31 -14.78
C VAL A 206 -14.98 7.08 -14.93
N ASP A 207 -15.82 7.85 -14.25
CA ASP A 207 -17.25 7.62 -14.26
C ASP A 207 -18.07 8.90 -14.33
N ALA A 208 -19.23 8.67 -14.91
CA ALA A 208 -20.36 9.55 -15.08
C ALA A 208 -20.78 10.28 -13.83
N ASN A 209 -20.56 9.65 -12.69
CA ASN A 209 -21.15 10.03 -11.44
C ASN A 209 -20.25 10.98 -10.65
N TRP A 210 -19.14 11.47 -11.24
CA TRP A 210 -18.24 12.43 -10.58
C TRP A 210 -18.95 13.74 -10.26
N GLY A 211 -19.82 14.23 -11.16
CA GLY A 211 -20.60 15.45 -10.96
C GLY A 211 -19.75 16.70 -10.71
N ASP A 212 -20.38 17.87 -10.76
CA ASP A 212 -19.72 19.15 -10.50
C ASP A 212 -19.08 19.17 -9.10
N GLY A 213 -17.78 19.41 -9.01
CA GLY A 213 -17.03 19.47 -7.75
C GLY A 213 -17.45 20.62 -6.84
N THR A 214 -18.01 21.71 -7.38
CA THR A 214 -18.50 22.86 -6.59
C THR A 214 -19.67 22.49 -5.68
N GLN A 215 -20.39 21.39 -5.96
CA GLN A 215 -21.46 20.91 -5.09
C GLN A 215 -20.95 20.65 -3.66
N TYR A 216 -19.70 20.20 -3.54
CA TYR A 216 -19.08 19.84 -2.26
C TYR A 216 -18.64 21.05 -1.44
N ASP A 217 -18.73 22.27 -1.99
CA ASP A 217 -18.51 23.50 -1.24
C ASP A 217 -19.62 23.74 -0.20
N THR A 218 -20.80 23.14 -0.41
CA THR A 218 -21.98 23.28 0.47
C THR A 218 -22.55 21.95 0.95
N TYR A 219 -22.19 20.84 0.32
CA TYR A 219 -22.69 19.52 0.64
C TYR A 219 -21.58 18.62 1.19
N THR A 220 -21.79 18.06 2.37
CA THR A 220 -20.92 17.02 2.96
C THR A 220 -21.62 15.66 2.84
N PRO A 221 -21.07 14.71 2.06
CA PRO A 221 -21.64 13.37 1.92
C PRO A 221 -21.49 12.51 3.18
N GLY A 222 -22.23 11.41 3.25
CA GLY A 222 -22.06 10.38 4.27
C GLY A 222 -20.71 9.67 4.12
N PHE A 223 -20.05 9.41 5.25
CA PHE A 223 -18.72 8.82 5.36
C PHE A 223 -18.61 7.42 4.72
N ASP A 224 -19.71 6.71 4.58
CA ASP A 224 -19.83 5.39 3.97
C ASP A 224 -19.99 5.41 2.44
N SER A 225 -19.79 6.56 1.78
CA SER A 225 -20.11 6.73 0.35
C SER A 225 -18.92 7.06 -0.54
N GLN A 226 -19.02 6.65 -1.82
CA GLN A 226 -18.09 7.07 -2.87
C GLN A 226 -18.00 8.60 -3.01
N ARG A 227 -19.10 9.30 -2.73
CA ARG A 227 -19.17 10.76 -2.77
C ARG A 227 -18.29 11.40 -1.70
N TYR A 228 -18.11 10.78 -0.53
CA TYR A 228 -17.24 11.32 0.50
C TYR A 228 -15.78 11.39 0.05
N ILE A 229 -15.31 10.43 -0.75
CA ILE A 229 -13.98 10.50 -1.36
C ILE A 229 -13.86 11.67 -2.34
N LYS A 230 -14.89 11.93 -3.14
CA LYS A 230 -14.92 13.07 -4.06
C LYS A 230 -14.90 14.39 -3.26
N TYR A 231 -15.66 14.45 -2.16
CA TYR A 231 -15.61 15.55 -1.20
C TYR A 231 -14.21 15.73 -0.60
N MET A 232 -13.52 14.67 -0.16
CA MET A 232 -12.14 14.76 0.37
C MET A 232 -11.19 15.34 -0.68
N ILE A 233 -11.29 14.89 -1.94
CA ILE A 233 -10.46 15.43 -3.04
C ILE A 233 -10.74 16.92 -3.27
N ARG A 234 -12.03 17.32 -3.31
CA ARG A 234 -12.41 18.74 -3.40
C ARG A 234 -11.87 19.54 -2.21
N ALA A 235 -11.97 19.01 -1.00
CA ALA A 235 -11.50 19.69 0.20
C ALA A 235 -9.97 19.94 0.19
N HIS A 236 -9.18 19.04 -0.41
CA HIS A 236 -7.72 19.24 -0.58
C HIS A 236 -7.37 20.11 -1.80
N ALA A 237 -8.19 20.07 -2.85
CA ALA A 237 -8.03 20.91 -4.04
C ALA A 237 -8.37 22.39 -3.77
N HIS A 238 -9.47 22.63 -3.07
CA HIS A 238 -10.03 23.93 -2.75
C HIS A 238 -10.50 23.95 -1.29
N PRO A 239 -9.58 24.11 -0.33
CA PRO A 239 -9.91 24.03 1.08
C PRO A 239 -10.83 25.18 1.47
N ASN A 240 -12.08 24.83 1.77
CA ASN A 240 -12.96 25.67 2.57
C ASN A 240 -12.71 25.34 4.05
N PRO A 241 -12.86 26.31 4.98
CA PRO A 241 -12.75 26.03 6.40
C PRO A 241 -13.56 24.79 6.81
N PRO A 242 -13.03 23.87 7.63
CA PRO A 242 -11.84 24.01 8.48
C PRO A 242 -10.50 23.56 7.85
N TRP A 243 -10.49 23.17 6.57
CA TRP A 243 -9.26 22.76 5.88
C TRP A 243 -8.40 23.99 5.59
N THR A 244 -7.10 23.93 5.86
CA THR A 244 -6.20 25.11 5.82
C THR A 244 -5.03 24.99 4.86
N THR A 245 -4.86 23.84 4.19
CA THR A 245 -3.72 23.58 3.30
C THR A 245 -4.19 23.45 1.84
N PRO A 246 -3.98 24.48 0.99
CA PRO A 246 -4.51 24.49 -0.38
C PRO A 246 -3.68 23.70 -1.39
N GLY A 247 -4.37 23.11 -2.37
CA GLY A 247 -3.79 22.70 -3.65
C GLY A 247 -3.10 21.35 -3.65
N GLN A 248 -3.51 20.41 -2.78
CA GLN A 248 -2.85 19.12 -2.60
C GLN A 248 -3.69 17.94 -3.10
N ALA A 249 -4.33 18.12 -4.24
CA ALA A 249 -5.12 17.09 -4.87
C ALA A 249 -4.88 17.02 -6.39
N GLY A 250 -5.02 15.81 -6.93
CA GLY A 250 -4.96 15.53 -8.35
C GLY A 250 -6.14 14.67 -8.79
N LEU A 251 -6.36 14.58 -10.10
CA LEU A 251 -7.34 13.69 -10.69
C LEU A 251 -6.66 12.81 -11.74
N GLN A 252 -7.04 11.54 -11.85
CA GLN A 252 -6.56 10.65 -12.91
C GLN A 252 -7.67 10.31 -13.89
N MET A 253 -7.55 10.69 -15.15
CA MET A 253 -8.48 10.25 -16.18
C MET A 253 -7.99 8.92 -16.74
N VAL A 254 -8.80 7.87 -16.62
CA VAL A 254 -8.51 6.55 -17.20
C VAL A 254 -9.59 6.24 -18.23
N SER A 255 -9.22 6.23 -19.51
CA SER A 255 -10.07 5.77 -20.62
C SER A 255 -11.48 6.39 -20.61
N ALA A 256 -11.58 7.73 -20.66
CA ALA A 256 -12.85 8.40 -20.94
C ALA A 256 -13.39 8.08 -22.36
N ALA A 257 -12.59 7.45 -23.22
CA ALA A 257 -12.80 7.43 -24.66
C ALA A 257 -12.79 6.04 -25.35
N SER A 258 -12.27 4.95 -24.75
CA SER A 258 -11.85 3.81 -25.60
C SER A 258 -12.09 2.37 -25.11
N LEU A 259 -12.51 2.10 -23.88
CA LEU A 259 -12.51 0.70 -23.37
C LEU A 259 -13.86 0.14 -22.87
N GLY A 260 -15.02 0.62 -23.34
CA GLY A 260 -16.31 0.12 -22.85
C GLY A 260 -17.45 0.07 -23.87
N SER A 261 -18.46 -0.77 -23.61
CA SER A 261 -19.74 -0.76 -24.33
C SER A 261 -20.41 0.61 -24.19
N THR A 262 -21.28 0.97 -25.14
CA THR A 262 -22.10 2.20 -25.15
C THR A 262 -23.04 2.34 -23.95
N THR A 263 -23.11 1.33 -23.07
CA THR A 263 -23.84 1.36 -21.81
C THR A 263 -23.09 2.10 -20.71
N ASN A 264 -21.77 2.25 -20.83
CA ASN A 264 -20.88 2.80 -19.81
C ASN A 264 -20.20 4.09 -20.26
N CYS A 265 -20.92 4.99 -20.93
CA CYS A 265 -20.38 6.29 -21.29
C CYS A 265 -19.98 7.02 -20.01
N ARG A 266 -18.67 7.14 -19.78
CA ARG A 266 -18.05 7.45 -18.48
C ARG A 266 -18.24 8.92 -18.05
N GLN A 267 -19.17 9.65 -18.67
CA GLN A 267 -19.78 10.92 -18.27
C GLN A 267 -21.31 10.76 -18.42
N ASP A 268 -22.07 10.82 -17.34
CA ASP A 268 -23.54 10.59 -17.23
C ASP A 268 -24.19 9.34 -17.90
N GLY A 269 -23.44 8.26 -18.14
CA GLY A 269 -23.96 6.91 -17.94
C GLY A 269 -25.02 6.41 -18.93
N GLY A 270 -24.80 6.60 -20.23
CA GLY A 270 -25.55 5.94 -21.28
C GLY A 270 -26.23 6.91 -22.24
N PRO A 271 -27.31 6.50 -22.94
CA PRO A 271 -27.84 7.25 -24.07
C PRO A 271 -28.46 8.61 -23.75
N THR A 272 -28.57 8.95 -22.47
CA THR A 272 -29.11 10.21 -21.95
C THR A 272 -28.05 11.17 -21.41
N GLY A 273 -26.76 10.81 -21.48
CA GLY A 273 -25.67 11.70 -21.07
C GLY A 273 -25.48 12.90 -22.03
N PRO A 274 -24.62 13.88 -21.69
CA PRO A 274 -24.42 15.10 -22.47
C PRO A 274 -23.87 14.82 -23.89
N CYS A 275 -23.31 13.64 -24.10
CA CYS A 275 -22.75 13.19 -25.38
C CYS A 275 -23.69 12.28 -26.19
N GLY A 276 -24.92 12.06 -25.73
CA GLY A 276 -25.94 11.25 -26.39
C GLY A 276 -25.59 9.76 -26.52
N ALA A 277 -26.46 9.01 -27.19
CA ALA A 277 -26.41 7.54 -27.33
C ALA A 277 -25.19 6.94 -28.01
N THR A 278 -24.47 7.73 -28.82
CA THR A 278 -23.30 7.27 -29.56
C THR A 278 -22.00 7.45 -28.78
N CYS A 279 -22.03 8.23 -27.70
CA CYS A 279 -20.91 8.53 -26.81
C CYS A 279 -19.60 8.82 -27.55
N PRO A 280 -19.56 9.88 -28.39
CA PRO A 280 -18.36 10.23 -29.14
C PRO A 280 -17.17 10.42 -28.18
N PRO A 281 -16.04 9.73 -28.40
CA PRO A 281 -14.88 9.76 -27.50
C PRO A 281 -14.39 11.17 -27.13
N VAL A 282 -14.36 12.08 -28.11
CA VAL A 282 -13.96 13.49 -27.92
C VAL A 282 -14.93 14.21 -27.00
N CYS A 283 -16.24 14.01 -27.18
CA CYS A 283 -17.25 14.64 -26.32
C CYS A 283 -17.14 14.13 -24.87
N VAL A 284 -17.02 12.81 -24.69
CA VAL A 284 -16.94 12.22 -23.34
C VAL A 284 -15.69 12.72 -22.61
N MET A 285 -14.57 12.86 -23.32
CA MET A 285 -13.36 13.41 -22.72
C MET A 285 -13.50 14.90 -22.38
N GLN A 286 -14.09 15.71 -23.28
CA GLN A 286 -14.31 17.13 -23.00
C GLN A 286 -15.21 17.32 -21.77
N ALA A 287 -16.35 16.63 -21.72
CA ALA A 287 -17.23 16.66 -20.56
C ALA A 287 -16.50 16.23 -19.27
N SER A 288 -15.63 15.21 -19.38
CA SER A 288 -14.81 14.76 -18.24
C SER A 288 -13.80 15.78 -17.77
N LEU A 289 -13.16 16.50 -18.70
CA LEU A 289 -12.28 17.60 -18.37
C LEU A 289 -13.05 18.75 -17.73
N ASP A 290 -14.21 19.11 -18.29
CA ASP A 290 -15.06 20.18 -17.75
C ASP A 290 -15.41 19.89 -16.29
N VAL A 291 -15.89 18.68 -15.99
CA VAL A 291 -16.13 18.23 -14.62
C VAL A 291 -14.86 18.23 -13.77
N ALA A 292 -13.75 17.69 -14.26
CA ALA A 292 -12.49 17.64 -13.51
C ALA A 292 -11.98 19.04 -13.12
N THR A 293 -12.13 20.03 -14.02
CA THR A 293 -11.70 21.41 -13.74
C THR A 293 -12.52 22.06 -12.62
N THR A 294 -13.79 21.69 -12.44
CA THR A 294 -14.61 22.23 -11.34
C THR A 294 -14.06 21.88 -9.95
N TYR A 295 -13.28 20.80 -9.81
CA TYR A 295 -12.65 20.42 -8.54
C TYR A 295 -11.49 21.33 -8.17
N ASN A 296 -10.92 22.10 -9.11
CA ASN A 296 -9.74 22.94 -8.90
C ASN A 296 -8.51 22.14 -8.43
N ALA A 297 -8.35 20.92 -8.95
CA ALA A 297 -7.20 20.06 -8.65
C ALA A 297 -5.90 20.68 -9.20
N ALA A 298 -4.77 20.42 -8.52
CA ALA A 298 -3.47 20.96 -8.91
C ALA A 298 -2.93 20.36 -10.22
N PHE A 299 -3.38 19.14 -10.56
CA PHE A 299 -3.12 18.53 -11.85
C PHE A 299 -4.24 17.55 -12.23
N ILE A 300 -4.35 17.31 -13.53
CA ILE A 300 -5.15 16.24 -14.11
C ILE A 300 -4.18 15.35 -14.87
N GLU A 301 -4.05 14.10 -14.44
CA GLU A 301 -3.27 13.07 -15.11
C GLU A 301 -4.11 12.40 -16.19
N LEU A 302 -3.53 12.28 -17.39
CA LEU A 302 -4.13 11.63 -18.55
C LEU A 302 -3.23 10.43 -18.88
N TRP A 303 -3.77 9.20 -18.89
CA TRP A 303 -2.94 8.00 -18.94
C TRP A 303 -2.46 7.69 -20.37
N ALA A 304 -1.20 7.29 -20.54
CA ALA A 304 -0.59 7.15 -21.87
C ALA A 304 -1.18 6.01 -22.73
N GLN A 305 -1.84 5.00 -22.15
CA GLN A 305 -2.63 4.03 -22.90
C GLN A 305 -3.87 4.67 -23.55
N ASP A 306 -4.27 5.86 -23.10
CA ASP A 306 -5.27 6.65 -23.80
C ASP A 306 -4.72 7.32 -25.09
N ALA A 307 -3.40 7.33 -25.31
CA ALA A 307 -2.78 7.78 -26.56
C ALA A 307 -2.92 6.77 -27.72
N ASP A 308 -3.45 5.57 -27.45
CA ASP A 308 -3.86 4.63 -28.49
C ASP A 308 -4.99 5.21 -29.36
N ASN A 309 -5.67 6.27 -28.88
CA ASN A 309 -6.52 7.13 -29.70
C ASN A 309 -5.75 8.43 -30.08
N PRO A 310 -5.40 8.64 -31.36
CA PRO A 310 -4.65 9.82 -31.79
C PRO A 310 -5.40 11.15 -31.59
N ASP A 311 -6.74 11.13 -31.59
CA ASP A 311 -7.56 12.31 -31.28
C ASP A 311 -7.39 12.72 -29.81
N PHE A 312 -7.11 11.75 -28.93
CA PHE A 312 -6.88 11.96 -27.51
C PHE A 312 -5.54 12.64 -27.25
N TYR A 313 -4.46 12.21 -27.92
CA TYR A 313 -3.15 12.84 -27.81
C TYR A 313 -3.16 14.32 -28.23
N THR A 314 -3.90 14.63 -29.30
CA THR A 314 -4.04 16.02 -29.80
C THR A 314 -4.75 16.91 -28.77
N MET A 315 -5.84 16.41 -28.16
CA MET A 315 -6.58 17.13 -27.13
C MET A 315 -5.78 17.29 -25.82
N ILE A 316 -5.05 16.26 -25.37
CA ILE A 316 -4.12 16.35 -24.23
C ILE A 316 -3.09 17.47 -24.47
N THR A 317 -2.51 17.49 -25.66
CA THR A 317 -1.49 18.47 -26.05
C THR A 317 -2.08 19.89 -26.02
N ALA A 318 -3.27 20.08 -26.59
CA ALA A 318 -3.98 21.36 -26.59
C ALA A 318 -4.36 21.83 -25.17
N ALA A 319 -4.90 20.94 -24.33
CA ALA A 319 -5.26 21.25 -22.95
C ALA A 319 -4.02 21.60 -22.11
N THR A 320 -2.93 20.84 -22.27
CA THR A 320 -1.64 21.12 -21.61
C THR A 320 -1.15 22.51 -21.96
N LEU A 321 -1.18 22.90 -23.23
CA LEU A 321 -0.80 24.24 -23.69
C LEU A 321 -1.72 25.33 -23.13
N ALA A 322 -3.05 25.10 -23.12
CA ALA A 322 -4.02 26.05 -22.57
C ALA A 322 -3.84 26.29 -21.06
N MET A 323 -3.40 25.27 -20.33
CA MET A 323 -3.04 25.37 -18.90
C MET A 323 -1.61 25.90 -18.66
N GLY A 324 -0.88 26.32 -19.70
CA GLY A 324 0.49 26.85 -19.60
C GLY A 324 1.58 25.79 -19.43
N GLY A 325 1.26 24.51 -19.61
CA GLY A 325 2.20 23.40 -19.57
C GLY A 325 2.99 23.21 -20.87
N THR A 326 4.06 22.42 -20.81
CA THR A 326 4.85 22.02 -21.99
C THR A 326 4.62 20.53 -22.29
N PRO A 327 4.01 20.18 -23.45
CA PRO A 327 3.78 18.78 -23.84
C PRO A 327 5.11 18.02 -23.99
N ARG A 328 5.19 16.80 -23.44
CA ARG A 328 6.30 15.89 -23.74
C ARG A 328 6.06 15.25 -25.10
N GLY A 329 7.03 15.34 -26.01
CA GLY A 329 6.95 14.65 -27.30
C GLY A 329 6.71 13.16 -27.10
N MET A 330 5.92 12.55 -28.00
CA MET A 330 5.64 11.12 -27.97
C MET A 330 6.96 10.36 -27.82
N PRO A 331 7.12 9.46 -26.83
CA PRO A 331 8.34 8.68 -26.70
C PRO A 331 8.54 7.93 -28.01
N THR A 332 9.64 8.23 -28.70
CA THR A 332 10.06 7.42 -29.84
C THR A 332 10.24 6.01 -29.29
N PRO A 333 9.65 4.97 -29.90
CA PRO A 333 9.77 3.62 -29.37
C PRO A 333 11.26 3.28 -29.24
N THR A 334 11.73 3.20 -28.00
CA THR A 334 13.09 2.75 -27.70
C THR A 334 13.19 1.33 -28.23
N PRO A 335 14.13 1.02 -29.14
CA PRO A 335 14.26 -0.34 -29.65
C PRO A 335 14.43 -1.27 -28.46
N THR A 336 13.55 -2.27 -28.36
CA THR A 336 13.64 -3.31 -27.33
C THR A 336 15.05 -3.89 -27.40
N PRO A 337 15.82 -3.96 -26.30
CA PRO A 337 17.13 -4.57 -26.33
C PRO A 337 16.95 -6.02 -26.79
N THR A 338 17.42 -6.33 -27.98
CA THR A 338 17.51 -7.70 -28.47
C THR A 338 18.38 -8.45 -27.48
N LEU A 339 17.81 -9.44 -26.79
CA LEU A 339 18.57 -10.34 -25.93
C LEU A 339 19.64 -10.99 -26.80
N THR A 340 20.90 -10.59 -26.59
CA THR A 340 22.04 -11.26 -27.21
C THR A 340 21.97 -12.73 -26.78
N PRO A 341 21.92 -13.70 -27.71
CA PRO A 341 21.82 -15.11 -27.34
C PRO A 341 22.99 -15.47 -26.44
N THR A 342 22.69 -15.98 -25.25
CA THR A 342 23.67 -16.51 -24.31
C THR A 342 24.49 -17.58 -25.04
N PRO A 343 25.83 -17.51 -25.07
CA PRO A 343 26.64 -18.51 -25.76
C PRO A 343 26.34 -19.89 -25.16
N THR A 344 25.93 -20.81 -26.02
CA THR A 344 25.70 -22.21 -25.65
C THR A 344 27.03 -22.79 -25.12
N PRO A 345 27.07 -23.41 -23.94
CA PRO A 345 28.31 -23.99 -23.43
C PRO A 345 28.79 -25.09 -24.38
N THR A 346 29.98 -24.90 -24.94
CA THR A 346 30.68 -25.89 -25.75
C THR A 346 30.92 -27.15 -24.91
N PRO A 347 30.59 -28.36 -25.39
CA PRO A 347 30.84 -29.58 -24.64
C PRO A 347 32.35 -29.74 -24.39
N THR A 348 32.72 -29.79 -23.11
CA THR A 348 34.09 -30.01 -22.65
C THR A 348 34.55 -31.42 -23.06
N PRO A 349 35.71 -31.59 -23.72
CA PRO A 349 36.19 -32.91 -24.10
C PRO A 349 36.44 -33.77 -22.86
N THR A 350 35.91 -34.99 -22.89
CA THR A 350 36.06 -35.98 -21.83
C THR A 350 37.53 -36.42 -21.75
N ALA A 351 38.17 -36.19 -20.61
CA ALA A 351 39.56 -36.58 -20.39
C ALA A 351 39.68 -38.11 -20.28
N THR A 352 40.54 -38.68 -21.12
CA THR A 352 40.99 -40.08 -21.08
C THR A 352 41.67 -40.41 -19.75
N PRO A 353 41.40 -41.58 -19.11
CA PRO A 353 42.04 -41.92 -17.84
C PRO A 353 43.54 -42.17 -18.03
N THR A 354 44.36 -41.36 -17.36
CA THR A 354 45.82 -41.50 -17.28
C THR A 354 46.17 -42.52 -16.18
N PRO A 355 47.11 -43.47 -16.41
CA PRO A 355 47.43 -44.52 -15.45
C PRO A 355 48.03 -43.98 -14.15
N THR A 356 47.57 -44.56 -13.04
CA THR A 356 47.94 -44.26 -11.66
C THR A 356 49.43 -44.49 -11.41
N PRO A 357 50.22 -43.46 -11.02
CA PRO A 357 51.57 -43.68 -10.52
C PRO A 357 51.56 -44.15 -9.06
N THR A 358 52.47 -45.08 -8.80
CA THR A 358 52.78 -45.77 -7.54
C THR A 358 53.22 -44.79 -6.44
N PRO A 359 52.90 -45.01 -5.15
CA PRO A 359 53.24 -44.07 -4.09
C PRO A 359 54.75 -44.04 -3.81
N THR A 360 55.35 -42.86 -3.93
CA THR A 360 56.73 -42.60 -3.48
C THR A 360 56.68 -41.94 -2.11
N VAL A 361 57.39 -42.54 -1.15
CA VAL A 361 57.53 -42.06 0.23
C VAL A 361 58.28 -40.72 0.21
N THR A 362 57.66 -39.66 0.71
CA THR A 362 58.30 -38.34 0.81
C THR A 362 58.58 -38.03 2.29
N PRO A 363 59.80 -37.58 2.66
CA PRO A 363 60.21 -37.38 4.04
C PRO A 363 59.52 -36.19 4.72
N THR A 364 59.36 -36.32 6.03
CA THR A 364 58.73 -35.39 6.95
C THR A 364 59.49 -34.06 7.02
N PRO A 365 58.85 -32.90 6.75
CA PRO A 365 59.48 -31.61 6.99
C PRO A 365 59.44 -31.21 8.47
N THR A 366 60.56 -30.67 8.91
CA THR A 366 60.87 -30.09 10.22
C THR A 366 59.99 -28.86 10.51
N PRO A 367 59.54 -28.63 11.76
CA PRO A 367 58.69 -27.49 12.08
C PRO A 367 59.41 -26.16 11.85
N THR A 368 58.81 -25.31 11.02
CA THR A 368 59.22 -23.91 10.80
C THR A 368 58.61 -23.04 11.92
N PRO A 369 59.34 -22.05 12.48
CA PRO A 369 58.84 -21.23 13.58
C PRO A 369 57.60 -20.43 13.18
N THR A 370 56.61 -20.51 14.06
CA THR A 370 55.31 -19.84 13.98
C THR A 370 55.48 -18.31 13.93
N PRO A 371 54.92 -17.61 12.93
CA PRO A 371 54.84 -16.16 12.97
C PRO A 371 53.89 -15.75 14.09
N THR A 372 54.36 -14.80 14.90
CA THR A 372 53.61 -14.16 15.99
C THR A 372 52.34 -13.53 15.43
N ALA A 373 51.19 -13.86 16.02
CA ALA A 373 49.91 -13.31 15.63
C ALA A 373 49.90 -11.79 15.81
N THR A 374 49.78 -11.07 14.70
CA THR A 374 49.27 -9.70 14.68
C THR A 374 47.87 -9.73 15.30
N PRO A 375 47.50 -8.81 16.22
CA PRO A 375 46.16 -8.80 16.80
C PRO A 375 45.13 -8.56 15.69
N THR A 376 44.43 -9.64 15.32
CA THR A 376 43.20 -9.54 14.54
C THR A 376 42.21 -8.75 15.37
N VAL A 377 41.76 -7.62 14.80
CA VAL A 377 40.63 -6.86 15.30
C VAL A 377 39.44 -7.82 15.33
N THR A 378 39.00 -8.18 16.53
CA THR A 378 37.76 -8.91 16.73
C THR A 378 36.67 -8.13 16.01
N PRO A 379 35.90 -8.74 15.09
CA PRO A 379 34.74 -8.06 14.53
C PRO A 379 33.84 -7.69 15.70
N THR A 380 33.63 -6.39 15.87
CA THR A 380 32.58 -5.86 16.74
C THR A 380 31.31 -6.65 16.42
N PRO A 381 30.62 -7.25 17.42
CA PRO A 381 29.40 -7.98 17.14
C PRO A 381 28.46 -7.04 16.38
N THR A 382 28.10 -7.43 15.16
CA THR A 382 26.97 -6.86 14.45
C THR A 382 25.80 -6.86 15.42
N PRO A 383 25.13 -5.73 15.69
CA PRO A 383 24.00 -5.74 16.61
C PRO A 383 22.99 -6.76 16.08
N THR A 384 22.79 -7.83 16.87
CA THR A 384 21.58 -8.64 16.80
C THR A 384 20.41 -7.67 16.72
N PRO A 385 19.43 -7.84 15.81
CA PRO A 385 18.28 -6.96 15.76
C PRO A 385 17.71 -6.86 17.17
N THR A 386 17.78 -5.69 17.76
CA THR A 386 17.14 -5.41 19.04
C THR A 386 15.68 -5.80 18.84
N PRO A 387 15.12 -6.75 19.63
CA PRO A 387 13.69 -7.03 19.60
C PRO A 387 12.96 -5.70 19.70
N GLY A 388 12.01 -5.46 18.78
CA GLY A 388 11.29 -4.18 18.70
C GLY A 388 10.88 -3.75 20.11
N GLN A 389 11.36 -2.60 20.55
CA GLN A 389 11.18 -2.15 21.92
C GLN A 389 9.67 -2.12 22.22
N ILE A 390 9.24 -2.88 23.24
CA ILE A 390 7.84 -2.87 23.67
C ILE A 390 7.48 -1.41 23.97
N THR A 391 6.43 -0.89 23.34
CA THR A 391 5.97 0.48 23.54
C THR A 391 4.71 0.46 24.37
N LEU A 392 4.70 1.16 25.50
CA LEU A 392 3.62 1.20 26.47
C LEU A 392 3.06 2.62 26.61
N THR A 393 1.73 2.71 26.59
CA THR A 393 0.97 3.90 26.99
C THR A 393 0.03 3.57 28.14
N ALA A 394 -0.23 4.56 29.01
CA ALA A 394 -1.09 4.41 30.18
C ALA A 394 -2.03 5.62 30.30
N ARG A 395 -3.31 5.37 30.56
CA ARG A 395 -4.34 6.40 30.74
C ARG A 395 -5.07 6.22 32.06
N GLY A 396 -4.94 7.19 32.97
CA GLY A 396 -5.67 7.22 34.24
C GLY A 396 -7.02 7.91 34.15
N TYR A 397 -8.02 7.35 34.80
CA TYR A 397 -9.34 7.96 34.99
C TYR A 397 -10.04 7.47 36.28
N LYS A 398 -11.03 8.21 36.77
CA LYS A 398 -11.77 7.87 38.00
C LYS A 398 -13.14 7.27 37.67
N VAL A 399 -13.44 6.09 38.20
CA VAL A 399 -14.78 5.47 38.16
C VAL A 399 -15.38 5.53 39.56
N GLN A 400 -16.46 6.29 39.74
CA GLN A 400 -17.08 6.52 41.06
C GLN A 400 -16.06 6.97 42.13
N GLY A 401 -15.14 7.85 41.75
CA GLY A 401 -14.06 8.35 42.59
C GLY A 401 -12.88 7.40 42.83
N ARG A 402 -12.92 6.17 42.27
CA ARG A 402 -11.84 5.19 42.36
C ARG A 402 -10.92 5.25 41.13
N GLN A 403 -9.62 5.27 41.36
CA GLN A 403 -8.59 5.33 40.33
C GLN A 403 -8.56 4.03 39.52
N THR A 404 -8.53 4.16 38.19
CA THR A 404 -8.44 3.08 37.20
C THR A 404 -7.46 3.50 36.12
N VAL A 405 -6.59 2.59 35.68
CA VAL A 405 -5.60 2.84 34.62
C VAL A 405 -5.78 1.84 33.51
N ASP A 406 -5.96 2.33 32.29
CA ASP A 406 -5.89 1.51 31.08
C ASP A 406 -4.46 1.53 30.54
N LEU A 407 -3.90 0.35 30.32
CA LEU A 407 -2.61 0.12 29.70
C LEU A 407 -2.81 -0.41 28.29
N SER A 408 -2.07 0.12 27.33
CA SER A 408 -1.99 -0.42 25.98
C SER A 408 -0.54 -0.52 25.53
N TRP A 409 -0.18 -1.67 24.98
CA TRP A 409 1.19 -1.93 24.52
C TRP A 409 1.24 -2.57 23.14
N SER A 410 2.38 -2.42 22.48
CA SER A 410 2.75 -3.06 21.22
C SER A 410 4.22 -3.51 21.26
N GLY A 411 4.63 -4.39 20.35
CA GLY A 411 6.02 -4.87 20.25
C GLY A 411 6.40 -6.05 21.16
N ALA A 412 5.49 -6.50 22.04
CA ALA A 412 5.68 -7.73 22.79
C ALA A 412 5.46 -8.96 21.87
N THR A 413 6.34 -9.95 21.97
CA THR A 413 6.44 -11.14 21.11
C THR A 413 6.08 -12.44 21.83
N SER A 414 6.11 -12.46 23.16
CA SER A 414 5.71 -13.61 23.97
C SER A 414 4.18 -13.76 24.03
N SER A 415 3.71 -14.97 24.32
CA SER A 415 2.28 -15.30 24.39
C SER A 415 1.56 -14.65 25.58
N ASN A 416 2.31 -14.30 26.62
CA ASN A 416 1.83 -13.59 27.80
C ASN A 416 2.80 -12.46 28.15
N VAL A 417 2.32 -11.40 28.77
CA VAL A 417 3.15 -10.31 29.27
C VAL A 417 3.00 -10.12 30.77
N ASP A 418 4.08 -9.68 31.40
CA ASP A 418 4.13 -9.32 32.81
C ASP A 418 3.87 -7.82 32.97
N ILE A 419 2.89 -7.46 33.80
CA ILE A 419 2.52 -6.06 34.05
C ILE A 419 3.05 -5.64 35.40
N TYR A 420 3.92 -4.64 35.41
CA TYR A 420 4.50 -4.05 36.60
C TYR A 420 3.85 -2.71 36.92
N ARG A 421 3.58 -2.48 38.21
CA ARG A 421 3.17 -1.18 38.76
C ARG A 421 4.14 -0.82 39.89
N ASN A 422 4.76 0.35 39.79
CA ASN A 422 5.77 0.85 40.72
C ASN A 422 6.92 -0.16 40.94
N GLY A 423 7.32 -0.87 39.88
CA GLY A 423 8.37 -1.90 39.93
C GLY A 423 7.94 -3.25 40.49
N VAL A 424 6.66 -3.43 40.87
CA VAL A 424 6.12 -4.69 41.38
C VAL A 424 5.23 -5.35 40.33
N LEU A 425 5.44 -6.64 40.06
CA LEU A 425 4.58 -7.43 39.19
C LEU A 425 3.17 -7.50 39.81
N ILE A 426 2.17 -7.00 39.10
CA ILE A 426 0.77 -7.03 39.54
C ILE A 426 -0.03 -8.16 38.90
N THR A 427 0.31 -8.57 37.68
CA THR A 427 -0.33 -9.68 36.98
C THR A 427 0.49 -10.11 35.77
N THR A 428 0.29 -11.35 35.32
CA THR A 428 0.66 -11.83 33.98
C THR A 428 -0.63 -12.04 33.19
N VAL A 429 -0.69 -11.56 31.95
CA VAL A 429 -1.90 -11.66 31.10
C VAL A 429 -1.55 -12.13 29.70
N PRO A 430 -2.50 -12.74 28.95
CA PRO A 430 -2.32 -13.01 27.53
C PRO A 430 -1.91 -11.75 26.77
N ASN A 431 -0.99 -11.89 25.82
CA ASN A 431 -0.51 -10.77 25.02
C ASN A 431 -1.55 -10.35 23.97
N ASN A 432 -2.56 -9.59 24.41
CA ASN A 432 -3.63 -9.03 23.59
C ASN A 432 -3.51 -7.49 23.42
N GLY A 433 -2.40 -6.90 23.87
CA GLY A 433 -2.10 -5.48 23.74
C GLY A 433 -2.83 -4.54 24.71
N PHE A 434 -3.59 -5.04 25.68
CA PHE A 434 -4.39 -4.20 26.57
C PHE A 434 -4.64 -4.80 27.97
N TYR A 435 -4.62 -3.96 29.00
CA TYR A 435 -5.01 -4.32 30.36
C TYR A 435 -5.56 -3.14 31.16
N THR A 436 -6.66 -3.34 31.89
CA THR A 436 -7.20 -2.36 32.84
C THR A 436 -6.82 -2.72 34.27
N ASP A 437 -6.04 -1.86 34.92
CA ASP A 437 -5.72 -1.92 36.34
C ASP A 437 -6.73 -1.11 37.18
N ARG A 438 -7.59 -1.80 37.91
CA ARG A 438 -8.58 -1.20 38.82
C ARG A 438 -7.97 -1.01 40.21
N ILE A 439 -7.15 0.03 40.37
CA ILE A 439 -6.40 0.34 41.61
C ILE A 439 -7.32 0.44 42.83
N GLY A 440 -8.52 1.00 42.67
CA GLY A 440 -9.52 1.07 43.73
C GLY A 440 -9.28 2.16 44.79
N ALA A 441 -8.11 2.81 44.77
CA ALA A 441 -7.76 3.95 45.61
C ALA A 441 -8.58 5.22 45.27
N ARG A 442 -8.74 6.12 46.24
CA ARG A 442 -9.41 7.43 46.08
C ARG A 442 -8.42 8.56 46.36
N GLY A 443 -8.66 9.75 45.81
CA GLY A 443 -7.81 10.93 46.02
C GLY A 443 -6.71 11.06 44.97
N HIS A 444 -5.56 11.61 45.37
CA HIS A 444 -4.37 11.77 44.53
C HIS A 444 -3.47 10.53 44.61
N GLY A 445 -2.80 10.22 43.51
CA GLY A 445 -1.85 9.11 43.44
C GLY A 445 -1.04 9.19 42.14
N THR A 446 0.20 8.73 42.18
CA THR A 446 1.06 8.59 41.00
C THR A 446 1.50 7.14 40.88
N TYR A 447 1.36 6.57 39.69
CA TYR A 447 1.69 5.19 39.39
C TYR A 447 2.55 5.12 38.14
N THR A 448 3.63 4.35 38.21
CA THR A 448 4.52 4.07 37.08
C THR A 448 4.31 2.64 36.62
N TYR A 449 4.06 2.44 35.33
CA TYR A 449 3.81 1.14 34.72
C TYR A 449 4.92 0.73 33.78
N GLN A 450 5.11 -0.59 33.67
CA GLN A 450 6.00 -1.21 32.70
C GLN A 450 5.43 -2.59 32.29
N VAL A 451 5.55 -2.94 31.02
CA VAL A 451 5.14 -4.25 30.48
C VAL A 451 6.37 -4.99 29.97
N CYS A 452 6.54 -6.25 30.35
CA CYS A 452 7.67 -7.08 29.94
C CYS A 452 7.22 -8.38 29.28
N GLU A 453 8.06 -8.97 28.42
CA GLU A 453 7.81 -10.34 27.95
C GLU A 453 7.83 -11.27 29.18
N ALA A 454 6.82 -12.15 29.29
CA ALA A 454 6.63 -12.94 30.50
C ALA A 454 7.89 -13.74 30.87
N GLY A 455 8.35 -13.58 32.11
CA GLY A 455 9.52 -14.28 32.63
C GLY A 455 10.87 -13.80 32.09
N THR A 456 10.94 -12.63 31.44
CA THR A 456 12.20 -12.05 30.94
C THR A 456 12.46 -10.65 31.50
N THR A 457 13.61 -10.06 31.16
CA THR A 457 13.94 -8.66 31.45
C THR A 457 13.69 -7.72 30.26
N THR A 458 13.10 -8.22 29.16
CA THR A 458 12.78 -7.42 27.98
C THR A 458 11.49 -6.65 28.25
N CYS A 459 11.60 -5.34 28.47
CA CYS A 459 10.52 -4.51 28.98
C CYS A 459 10.29 -3.25 28.13
N SER A 460 9.11 -2.67 28.30
CA SER A 460 8.72 -1.42 27.67
C SER A 460 9.38 -0.19 28.27
N ASN A 461 9.15 0.98 27.66
CA ASN A 461 9.29 2.25 28.36
C ASN A 461 8.41 2.27 29.63
N GLN A 462 8.81 3.10 30.60
CA GLN A 462 7.96 3.39 31.76
C GLN A 462 6.87 4.40 31.36
N ALA A 463 5.65 4.18 31.85
CA ALA A 463 4.51 5.08 31.65
C ALA A 463 3.96 5.53 33.00
N THR A 464 3.95 6.83 33.26
CA THR A 464 3.52 7.40 34.54
C THR A 464 2.16 8.07 34.43
N VAL A 465 1.29 7.77 35.38
CA VAL A 465 -0.08 8.32 35.48
C VAL A 465 -0.26 8.99 36.84
N THR A 466 -0.81 10.21 36.84
CA THR A 466 -1.13 10.98 38.05
C THR A 466 -2.63 11.31 38.09
N PHE A 467 -3.26 11.18 39.26
CA PHE A 467 -4.71 11.29 39.49
C PHE A 467 -5.17 12.49 40.33
#